data_AF-A0A661HSN0-F1
#
_entry.id   AF-A0A661HSN0-F1
#
_cell.length_a   1.000
_cell.length_b   1.000
_cell.length_c   1.000
_cell.angle_alpha   90.00
_cell.angle_beta   90.00
_cell.angle_gamma   90.00
#
_symmetry.space_group_name_H-M   'P 1'
#
loop_
_entity.id
_entity.type
_entity.pdbx_description
1 polymer ?
#
loop_
_entity_poly.entity_id
_entity_poly.type
_entity_poly.pdbx_seq_one_letter_code
_entity_poly.pdbx_strand_id
1 'polypeptide(L)'
;MSKKHRRKLRKIKRKYRDRRGLNRHHLTPKSVGGSNAVQNLLRIYIYKHQEWHRIFKLLTLEQVIELLKRVKRAKDNQSGGG
;
A
#
# COMPACT_ATOMS: atom_id res chain seq x y z
N MET A 1 23.85 27.64 -10.41
CA MET A 1 22.90 26.52 -10.65
C MET A 1 22.09 26.70 -11.93
N SER A 2 22.12 25.73 -12.85
CA SER A 2 21.40 25.77 -14.14
C SER A 2 19.86 25.76 -13.99
N LYS A 3 19.14 26.41 -14.92
CA LYS A 3 17.66 26.38 -15.03
C LYS A 3 17.13 24.94 -15.14
N LYS A 4 17.84 24.05 -15.85
CA LYS A 4 17.50 22.61 -15.99
C LYS A 4 17.51 21.90 -14.64
N HIS A 5 18.53 22.18 -13.82
CA HIS A 5 18.67 21.61 -12.48
C HIS A 5 17.53 22.06 -11.55
N ARG A 6 17.18 23.37 -11.55
CA ARG A 6 16.04 23.89 -10.78
C ARG A 6 14.71 23.24 -11.17
N ARG A 7 14.47 23.01 -12.47
CA ARG A 7 13.25 22.33 -12.95
C ARG A 7 13.18 20.86 -12.47
N LYS A 8 14.31 20.15 -12.47
CA LYS A 8 14.40 18.77 -11.94
C LYS A 8 14.06 18.72 -10.45
N LEU A 9 14.67 19.60 -9.63
CA LEU A 9 14.39 19.65 -8.19
C LEU A 9 12.92 19.96 -7.87
N ARG A 10 12.29 20.88 -8.61
CA ARG A 10 10.85 21.17 -8.45
C ARG A 10 9.97 19.95 -8.73
N LYS A 11 10.26 19.18 -9.78
CA LYS A 11 9.53 17.93 -10.10
C LYS A 11 9.68 16.90 -8.98
N ILE A 12 10.90 16.73 -8.47
CA ILE A 12 11.19 15.82 -7.36
C ILE A 12 10.41 16.24 -6.11
N LYS A 13 10.48 17.52 -5.71
CA LYS A 13 9.76 18.05 -4.55
C LYS A 13 8.24 17.87 -4.67
N ARG A 14 7.68 18.09 -5.87
CA ARG A 14 6.25 17.83 -6.15
C ARG A 14 5.91 16.36 -5.92
N LYS A 15 6.67 15.44 -6.51
CA LYS A 15 6.49 13.98 -6.34
C LYS A 15 6.51 13.57 -4.86
N TYR A 16 7.42 14.12 -4.05
CA TYR A 16 7.47 13.84 -2.61
C TYR A 16 6.28 14.41 -1.85
N ARG A 17 5.82 15.62 -2.21
CA ARG A 17 4.63 16.23 -1.60
C ARG A 17 3.37 15.40 -1.90
N ASP A 18 3.22 14.96 -3.14
CA ASP A 18 2.06 14.17 -3.58
C ASP A 18 2.02 12.80 -2.89
N ARG A 19 3.17 12.25 -2.47
CA ARG A 19 3.23 11.01 -1.67
C ARG A 19 2.83 11.18 -0.20
N ARG A 20 2.87 12.42 0.34
CA ARG A 20 2.47 12.73 1.73
C ARG A 20 0.97 13.02 1.89
N GLY A 21 0.20 13.08 0.80
CA GLY A 21 -1.25 13.22 0.89
C GLY A 21 -1.92 11.98 1.49
N LEU A 22 -3.09 12.16 2.12
CA LEU A 22 -3.97 11.07 2.54
C LEU A 22 -4.92 10.72 1.40
N ASN A 23 -5.19 9.43 1.22
CA ASN A 23 -6.19 8.90 0.30
C ASN A 23 -7.00 7.78 0.98
N ARG A 24 -8.15 7.42 0.41
CA ARG A 24 -8.98 6.31 0.85
C ARG A 24 -8.58 5.06 0.07
N HIS A 25 -8.36 3.97 0.79
CA HIS A 25 -8.06 2.63 0.28
C HIS A 25 -9.26 1.72 0.52
N HIS A 26 -9.65 0.94 -0.47
CA HIS A 26 -10.71 -0.06 -0.31
C HIS A 26 -10.14 -1.36 0.30
N LEU A 27 -10.70 -1.81 1.43
CA LEU A 27 -10.34 -3.07 2.08
C LEU A 27 -10.74 -4.29 1.24
N THR A 28 -11.91 -4.22 0.62
CA THR A 28 -12.36 -5.08 -0.47
C THR A 28 -12.33 -4.27 -1.76
N PRO A 29 -11.51 -4.63 -2.75
CA PRO A 29 -11.40 -3.86 -3.99
C PRO A 29 -12.73 -3.76 -4.75
N LYS A 30 -12.96 -2.61 -5.40
CA LYS A 30 -14.19 -2.37 -6.19
C LYS A 30 -14.36 -3.39 -7.34
N SER A 31 -13.27 -3.86 -7.93
CA SER A 31 -13.28 -4.84 -9.02
C SER A 31 -13.83 -6.21 -8.60
N VAL A 32 -13.85 -6.52 -7.30
CA VAL A 32 -14.40 -7.77 -6.75
C VAL A 32 -15.68 -7.53 -5.95
N GLY A 33 -16.38 -6.41 -6.21
CA GLY A 33 -17.66 -6.09 -5.57
C GLY A 33 -17.55 -5.23 -4.30
N GLY A 34 -16.38 -4.70 -3.97
CA GLY A 34 -16.20 -3.81 -2.82
C GLY A 34 -17.01 -2.52 -2.91
N SER A 35 -17.66 -2.14 -1.81
CA SER A 35 -18.50 -0.93 -1.73
C SER A 35 -17.69 0.33 -1.42
N ASN A 36 -18.28 1.51 -1.64
CA ASN A 36 -17.73 2.79 -1.17
C ASN A 36 -18.17 3.13 0.27
N ALA A 37 -18.70 2.16 1.01
CA ALA A 37 -19.15 2.38 2.38
C ALA A 37 -17.94 2.67 3.29
N VAL A 38 -18.15 3.49 4.32
CA VAL A 38 -17.07 3.94 5.22
C VAL A 38 -16.34 2.76 5.86
N GLN A 39 -17.05 1.68 6.21
CA GLN A 39 -16.46 0.46 6.76
C GLN A 39 -15.51 -0.28 5.80
N ASN A 40 -15.66 -0.09 4.48
CA ASN A 40 -14.76 -0.68 3.48
C ASN A 40 -13.58 0.26 3.14
N LEU A 41 -13.50 1.44 3.75
CA LEU A 41 -12.54 2.47 3.38
C LEU A 41 -11.56 2.75 4.52
N LEU A 42 -10.28 2.55 4.24
CA LEU A 42 -9.19 2.89 5.14
C LEU A 42 -8.50 4.19 4.68
N ARG A 43 -8.37 5.18 5.56
CA ARG A 43 -7.68 6.44 5.25
C ARG A 43 -6.18 6.31 5.55
N ILE A 44 -5.35 6.30 4.51
CA ILE A 44 -3.89 6.12 4.63
C ILE A 44 -3.12 7.07 3.71
N TYR A 45 -1.83 7.24 3.98
CA TYR A 45 -0.96 8.00 3.10
C TYR A 45 -0.87 7.38 1.70
N ILE A 46 -0.79 8.21 0.66
CA ILE A 46 -0.72 7.79 -0.74
C ILE A 46 0.44 6.82 -0.97
N TYR A 47 1.60 7.05 -0.35
CA TYR A 47 2.70 6.09 -0.48
C TYR A 47 2.34 4.71 0.09
N LYS A 48 1.71 4.65 1.28
CA LYS A 48 1.25 3.37 1.86
C LYS A 48 0.19 2.72 0.98
N HIS A 49 -0.72 3.51 0.41
CA HIS A 49 -1.73 3.04 -0.53
C HIS A 49 -1.10 2.38 -1.77
N GLN A 50 -0.06 3.01 -2.33
CA GLN A 50 0.67 2.46 -3.48
C GLN A 50 1.43 1.18 -3.14
N GLU A 51 2.12 1.15 -1.99
CA GLU A 51 2.82 -0.07 -1.57
C GLU A 51 1.84 -1.21 -1.25
N TRP A 52 0.67 -0.90 -0.69
CA TRP A 52 -0.38 -1.91 -0.48
C TRP A 52 -0.82 -2.56 -1.79
N HIS A 53 -1.15 -1.74 -2.81
CA HIS A 53 -1.48 -2.24 -4.16
C HIS A 53 -0.33 -3.02 -4.80
N ARG A 54 0.92 -2.60 -4.55
CA ARG A 54 2.10 -3.29 -5.09
C ARG A 54 2.28 -4.69 -4.49
N ILE A 55 2.09 -4.81 -3.17
CA ILE A 55 2.33 -6.07 -2.44
C ILE A 55 1.14 -7.02 -2.60
N PHE A 56 -0.08 -6.54 -2.37
CA PHE A 56 -1.27 -7.38 -2.25
C PHE A 56 -2.20 -7.33 -3.46
N LYS A 57 -1.96 -6.43 -4.43
CA LYS A 57 -2.75 -6.31 -5.66
C LYS A 57 -4.26 -6.19 -5.39
N LEU A 58 -5.02 -7.24 -5.74
CA LEU A 58 -6.49 -7.29 -5.67
C LEU A 58 -7.00 -8.16 -4.51
N LEU A 59 -6.14 -8.50 -3.55
CA LEU A 59 -6.57 -9.26 -2.38
C LEU A 59 -7.45 -8.40 -1.46
N THR A 60 -8.49 -9.01 -0.89
CA THR A 60 -9.26 -8.40 0.20
C THR A 60 -8.44 -8.40 1.50
N LEU A 61 -8.86 -7.61 2.50
CA LEU A 61 -8.21 -7.60 3.81
C LEU A 61 -8.13 -9.00 4.44
N GLU A 62 -9.19 -9.80 4.35
CA GLU A 62 -9.26 -11.15 4.89
C GLU A 62 -8.23 -12.07 4.22
N GLN A 63 -8.12 -12.00 2.89
CA GLN A 63 -7.14 -12.75 2.11
C GLN A 63 -5.70 -12.33 2.45
N VAL A 64 -5.46 -11.03 2.68
CA VAL A 64 -4.16 -10.54 3.15
C VAL A 64 -3.83 -11.10 4.53
N ILE A 65 -4.77 -11.09 5.47
CA ILE A 65 -4.57 -11.66 6.81
C ILE A 65 -4.23 -13.15 6.73
N GLU A 66 -4.94 -13.91 5.90
CA GLU A 66 -4.67 -15.34 5.70
C GLU A 66 -3.26 -15.58 5.14
N LEU A 67 -2.87 -14.80 4.11
CA LEU A 67 -1.54 -14.85 3.52
C LEU A 67 -0.45 -14.57 4.56
N LEU A 68 -0.62 -13.52 5.38
CA LEU A 68 0.34 -13.17 6.42
C LEU A 68 0.42 -14.25 7.52
N LYS A 69 -0.70 -14.88 7.89
CA LYS A 69 -0.72 -16.03 8.81
C LYS A 69 0.04 -17.23 8.24
N ARG A 70 -0.04 -17.48 6.92
CA ARG A 70 0.74 -18.54 6.25
C ARG A 70 2.24 -18.23 6.28
N VAL A 71 2.63 -17.00 5.96
CA VAL A 71 4.03 -16.55 6.02
C VAL A 71 4.59 -16.68 7.43
N LYS A 72 3.82 -16.28 8.46
CA LYS A 72 4.22 -16.45 9.87
C LYS A 72 4.48 -17.92 10.21
N ARG A 73 3.53 -18.83 9.89
CA ARG A 73 3.70 -20.28 10.11
C ARG A 73 4.95 -20.85 9.45
N ALA A 74 5.21 -20.45 8.20
CA ALA A 74 6.42 -20.86 7.49
C ALA A 74 7.69 -20.37 8.20
N LYS A 75 7.69 -19.13 8.71
CA LYS A 75 8.83 -18.56 9.44
C LYS A 75 9.05 -19.24 10.79
N ASP A 76 7.98 -19.54 11.53
CA ASP A 76 8.05 -20.25 12.80
C ASP A 76 8.69 -21.63 12.60
N ASN A 77 8.29 -22.37 11.56
CA ASN A 77 8.84 -23.69 11.23
C ASN A 77 10.33 -23.67 10.83
N GLN A 78 10.82 -22.58 10.25
CA GLN A 78 12.26 -22.40 9.98
C GLN A 78 13.08 -22.18 11.26
N SER A 79 12.43 -21.72 12.32
CA SER A 79 13.08 -21.30 13.57
C SER A 79 13.11 -22.40 14.62
N GLY A 80 12.39 -23.51 14.39
CA GLY A 80 12.29 -24.68 15.26
C GLY A 80 13.19 -25.87 14.88
N GLY A 81 14.18 -25.67 14.01
CA GLY A 81 15.21 -26.66 13.68
C GLY A 81 16.52 -26.33 14.39
N GLY A 82 16.60 -26.66 15.68
CA GLY A 82 17.79 -26.61 16.52
C GLY A 82 17.80 -27.81 17.45
#